data_AF-A0A1E3SAN2-F1
#
_entry.id   AF-A0A1E3SAN2-F1
#
_cell.length_a   1.000
_cell.length_b   1.000
_cell.length_c   1.000
_cell.angle_alpha   90.00
_cell.angle_beta   90.00
_cell.angle_gamma   90.00
#
_symmetry.space_group_name_H-M   'P 1'
#
loop_
_entity.id
_entity.type
_entity.pdbx_description
1 polymer ?
#
loop_
_entity_poly.entity_id
_entity_poly.type
_entity_poly.pdbx_seq_one_letter_code
_entity_poly.pdbx_strand_id
1 'polypeptide(L)'
;MQRDPQFGGTYQALRQRILSDGAIPAKYKLLMGMVTDTIAAHPDGVRSLADNARAAGASEAEITEAVELAYLYGGTAALVMGVNAFPAG
;
A
#
# COMPACT_ATOMS: atom_id res chain seq x y z
N MET A 1 13.36 -14.96 -0.43
CA MET A 1 12.84 -16.23 0.15
C MET A 1 13.77 -17.41 -0.01
N GLN A 2 14.70 -17.43 -0.98
CA GLN A 2 15.68 -18.52 -1.10
C GLN A 2 16.58 -18.73 0.14
N ARG A 3 16.77 -17.71 0.98
CA ARG A 3 17.59 -17.80 2.20
C ARG A 3 16.89 -18.45 3.40
N ASP A 4 15.56 -18.35 3.49
CA ASP A 4 14.74 -18.96 4.56
C ASP A 4 13.33 -19.26 4.00
N PRO A 5 13.12 -20.47 3.47
CA PRO A 5 11.84 -20.85 2.85
C PRO A 5 10.69 -20.98 3.85
N GLN A 6 10.97 -21.42 5.09
CA GLN A 6 9.94 -21.58 6.12
C GLN A 6 9.39 -20.22 6.52
N PHE A 7 10.28 -19.26 6.84
CA PHE A 7 9.87 -17.90 7.15
C PHE A 7 9.13 -17.25 5.97
N GLY A 8 9.65 -17.42 4.75
CA GLY A 8 9.01 -16.90 3.54
C GLY A 8 7.57 -17.42 3.36
N GLY A 9 7.37 -18.73 3.51
CA GLY A 9 6.04 -19.35 3.40
C GLY A 9 5.07 -18.90 4.50
N THR A 10 5.53 -18.86 5.76
CA THR A 10 4.70 -18.38 6.87
C THR A 10 4.31 -16.91 6.71
N TYR A 11 5.26 -16.06 6.31
CA TYR A 11 5.00 -14.64 6.06
C TYR A 11 3.98 -14.44 4.92
N GLN A 12 4.13 -15.16 3.81
CA GLN A 12 3.19 -15.08 2.69
C GLN A 12 1.78 -15.48 3.10
N ALA A 13 1.61 -16.60 3.81
CA ALA A 13 0.30 -17.06 4.28
C ALA A 13 -0.36 -16.04 5.23
N LEU A 14 0.43 -15.47 6.15
CA LEU A 14 -0.06 -14.43 7.05
C LEU A 14 -0.49 -13.17 6.28
N ARG A 15 0.35 -12.68 5.37
CA ARG A 15 0.06 -11.51 4.54
C ARG A 15 -1.20 -11.73 3.70
N GLN A 16 -1.35 -12.89 3.09
CA GLN A 16 -2.53 -13.25 2.31
C GLN A 16 -3.79 -13.20 3.20
N ARG A 17 -3.78 -13.85 4.35
CA ARG A 17 -4.92 -13.84 5.29
C ARG A 17 -5.29 -12.42 5.73
N ILE A 18 -4.31 -11.59 6.06
CA ILE A 18 -4.53 -10.21 6.52
C ILE A 18 -5.17 -9.38 5.41
N LEU A 19 -4.66 -9.50 4.18
CA LEU A 19 -5.08 -8.66 3.04
C LEU A 19 -6.31 -9.20 2.28
N SER A 20 -6.74 -10.44 2.52
CA SER A 20 -8.00 -10.96 1.98
C SER A 20 -9.21 -10.13 2.43
N ASP A 21 -10.28 -10.18 1.64
CA ASP A 21 -11.57 -9.57 2.00
C ASP A 21 -12.09 -10.05 3.36
N GLY A 22 -12.78 -9.14 4.05
CA GLY A 22 -13.44 -9.38 5.33
C GLY A 22 -14.32 -8.19 5.67
N ALA A 23 -14.44 -7.85 6.96
CA ALA A 23 -15.17 -6.65 7.38
C ALA A 23 -14.62 -5.35 6.75
N ILE A 24 -13.31 -5.32 6.49
CA ILE A 24 -12.67 -4.30 5.65
C ILE A 24 -12.33 -4.97 4.32
N PRO A 25 -12.86 -4.47 3.18
CA PRO A 25 -12.49 -4.95 1.85
C PRO A 25 -10.98 -4.86 1.60
N ALA A 26 -10.44 -5.80 0.82
CA ALA A 26 -9.02 -5.95 0.54
C ALA A 26 -8.40 -4.65 0.00
N LYS A 27 -9.09 -3.98 -0.94
CA LYS A 27 -8.62 -2.71 -1.51
C LYS A 27 -8.38 -1.62 -0.46
N TYR A 28 -9.23 -1.53 0.58
CA TYR A 28 -9.06 -0.52 1.62
C TYR A 28 -7.92 -0.86 2.57
N LYS A 29 -7.68 -2.15 2.86
CA LYS A 29 -6.50 -2.56 3.64
C LYS A 29 -5.19 -2.23 2.91
N LEU A 30 -5.18 -2.37 1.59
CA LEU A 30 -4.04 -2.01 0.74
C LEU A 30 -3.82 -0.50 0.72
N LEU A 31 -4.88 0.30 0.58
CA LEU A 31 -4.81 1.76 0.68
C LEU A 31 -4.32 2.22 2.06
N MET A 32 -4.79 1.61 3.15
CA MET A 32 -4.28 1.88 4.51
C MET A 32 -2.79 1.59 4.62
N GLY A 33 -2.33 0.44 4.08
CA GLY A 33 -0.90 0.13 4.01
C GLY A 33 -0.12 1.17 3.20
N MET A 34 -0.65 1.58 2.04
CA MET A 34 -0.02 2.59 1.20
C MET A 34 0.16 3.92 1.94
N VAL A 35 -0.83 4.35 2.72
CA VAL A 35 -0.71 5.54 3.59
C VAL A 35 0.44 5.36 4.58
N THR A 36 0.56 4.19 5.22
CA THR A 36 1.67 3.94 6.16
C THR A 36 3.04 3.99 5.50
N ASP A 37 3.20 3.41 4.31
CA ASP A 37 4.47 3.45 3.56
C ASP A 37 4.77 4.85 3.02
N THR A 38 3.74 5.64 2.72
CA THR A 38 3.90 7.03 2.31
C THR A 38 4.46 7.88 3.45
N ILE A 39 3.91 7.71 4.67
CA ILE A 39 4.37 8.41 5.88
C ILE A 39 5.77 7.92 6.31
N ALA A 40 6.05 6.62 6.16
CA ALA A 40 7.35 6.04 6.51
C ALA A 40 8.45 6.26 5.45
N ALA A 41 8.14 6.97 4.36
CA ALA A 41 9.06 7.25 3.26
C ALA A 41 9.63 5.98 2.57
N HIS A 42 8.76 5.03 2.25
CA HIS A 42 9.09 3.81 1.50
C HIS A 42 8.53 3.87 0.07
N PRO A 43 9.19 4.56 -0.89
CA PRO A 43 8.62 4.82 -2.22
C PRO A 43 8.29 3.55 -3.03
N ASP A 44 9.10 2.50 -2.92
CA ASP A 44 8.82 1.22 -3.57
C ASP A 44 7.62 0.50 -2.94
N GLY A 45 7.45 0.66 -1.63
CA GLY A 45 6.30 0.17 -0.88
C GLY A 45 5.00 0.86 -1.30
N VAL A 46 5.04 2.20 -1.40
CA VAL A 46 3.93 3.02 -1.93
C VAL A 46 3.50 2.53 -3.31
N ARG A 47 4.46 2.38 -4.24
CA ARG A 47 4.19 1.89 -5.61
C ARG A 47 3.54 0.50 -5.59
N SER A 48 4.16 -0.45 -4.90
CA SER A 48 3.68 -1.83 -4.81
C SER A 48 2.27 -1.92 -4.20
N LEU A 49 1.99 -1.15 -3.15
CA LEU A 49 0.68 -1.15 -2.50
C LEU A 49 -0.39 -0.45 -3.35
N ALA A 50 -0.04 0.62 -4.06
CA ALA A 50 -0.93 1.26 -5.03
C ALA A 50 -1.32 0.29 -6.16
N ASP A 51 -0.36 -0.41 -6.75
CA ASP A 51 -0.62 -1.38 -7.83
C ASP A 51 -1.46 -2.57 -7.35
N ASN A 52 -1.18 -3.07 -6.14
CA ASN A 52 -2.01 -4.10 -5.53
C ASN A 52 -3.43 -3.59 -5.24
N ALA A 53 -3.59 -2.35 -4.78
CA ALA A 53 -4.89 -1.74 -4.52
C ALA A 53 -5.71 -1.60 -5.82
N ARG A 54 -5.09 -1.15 -6.92
CA ARG A 54 -5.69 -1.12 -8.26
C ARG A 54 -6.14 -2.50 -8.70
N ALA A 55 -5.28 -3.51 -8.55
CA ALA A 55 -5.61 -4.90 -8.88
C ALA A 55 -6.78 -5.44 -8.03
N ALA A 56 -6.96 -4.93 -6.81
CA ALA A 56 -8.09 -5.23 -5.94
C ALA A 56 -9.34 -4.35 -6.20
N GLY A 57 -9.31 -3.48 -7.21
CA GLY A 57 -10.45 -2.65 -7.63
C GLY A 57 -10.53 -1.28 -6.93
N ALA A 58 -9.43 -0.77 -6.38
CA ALA A 58 -9.35 0.64 -6.00
C ALA A 58 -9.35 1.53 -7.25
N SER A 59 -10.09 2.63 -7.20
CA SER A 59 -10.05 3.66 -8.24
C SER A 59 -8.87 4.61 -8.06
N GLU A 60 -8.47 5.32 -9.11
CA GLU A 60 -7.47 6.39 -9.01
C GLU A 60 -7.91 7.52 -8.05
N ALA A 61 -9.22 7.76 -7.93
CA ALA A 61 -9.77 8.70 -6.97
C ALA A 61 -9.50 8.25 -5.51
N GLU A 62 -9.76 6.98 -5.19
CA GLU A 62 -9.46 6.41 -3.86
C GLU A 62 -7.95 6.44 -3.55
N ILE A 63 -7.08 6.23 -4.55
CA ILE A 63 -5.62 6.33 -4.40
C ILE A 63 -5.20 7.78 -4.16
N THR A 64 -5.81 8.73 -4.86
CA THR A 64 -5.56 10.17 -4.68
C THR A 64 -5.94 10.62 -3.28
N GLU A 65 -7.15 10.27 -2.81
CA GLU A 65 -7.60 10.57 -1.44
C GLU A 65 -6.68 9.94 -0.39
N ALA A 66 -6.15 8.74 -0.62
CA ALA A 66 -5.18 8.13 0.28
C ALA A 66 -3.85 8.91 0.33
N VAL A 67 -3.36 9.46 -0.78
CA VAL A 67 -2.19 10.35 -0.77
C VAL A 67 -2.48 11.65 -0.01
N GLU A 68 -3.69 12.21 -0.14
CA GLU A 68 -4.13 13.38 0.63
C GLU A 68 -4.19 13.09 2.13
N LEU A 69 -4.69 11.92 2.53
CA LEU A 69 -4.64 11.47 3.93
C LEU A 69 -3.20 11.34 4.43
N ALA A 70 -2.30 10.78 3.63
CA ALA A 70 -0.89 10.70 3.99
C ALA A 70 -0.25 12.09 4.15
N TYR A 71 -0.61 13.04 3.29
CA TYR A 71 -0.20 14.44 3.43
C TYR A 71 -0.74 15.07 4.73
N LEU A 72 -2.02 14.84 5.05
CA LEU A 72 -2.64 15.36 6.27
C LEU A 72 -1.91 14.91 7.55
N TYR A 73 -1.49 13.64 7.61
CA TYR A 73 -0.85 13.07 8.79
C TYR A 73 0.69 13.09 8.78
N GLY A 74 1.32 13.14 7.60
CA GLY A 74 2.78 13.07 7.43
C GLY A 74 3.41 14.33 6.84
N GLY A 75 2.61 15.34 6.48
CA GLY A 75 3.08 16.61 5.92
C GLY A 75 3.65 16.50 4.51
N THR A 76 4.35 17.55 4.06
CA THR A 76 4.86 17.67 2.69
C THR A 76 5.83 16.55 2.31
N ALA A 77 6.62 16.03 3.25
CA ALA A 77 7.52 14.91 2.99
C ALA A 77 6.75 13.65 2.57
N ALA A 78 5.62 13.36 3.21
CA ALA A 78 4.74 12.25 2.84
C ALA A 78 4.13 12.48 1.45
N LEU A 79 3.72 13.71 1.10
CA LEU A 79 3.23 14.01 -0.25
C LEU A 79 4.27 13.69 -1.33
N VAL A 80 5.54 14.07 -1.12
CA VAL A 80 6.64 13.75 -2.05
C VAL A 80 6.82 12.24 -2.21
N MET A 81 6.59 11.45 -1.17
CA MET A 81 6.62 9.99 -1.27
C MET A 81 5.38 9.45 -1.97
N GLY A 82 4.22 10.04 -1.72
CA GLY A 82 2.92 9.64 -2.27
C GLY A 82 2.85 9.73 -3.79
N VAL A 83 3.66 10.58 -4.44
CA VAL A 83 3.74 10.64 -5.91
C VAL A 83 4.12 9.30 -6.55
N ASN A 84 4.80 8.42 -5.79
CA ASN A 84 5.18 7.08 -6.26
C ASN A 84 4.00 6.12 -6.38
N ALA A 85 2.82 6.49 -5.86
CA ALA A 85 1.59 5.73 -6.05
C ALA A 85 1.11 5.76 -7.51
N PHE A 86 1.56 6.74 -8.30
CA PHE A 86 1.13 6.92 -9.68
C PHE A 86 2.20 6.42 -10.66
N PRO A 87 1.81 5.78 -11.79
CA PRO A 87 2.75 5.44 -12.84
C PRO A 87 3.42 6.69 -13.40
N ALA A 88 4.67 6.55 -13.87
CA ALA A 88 5.29 7.63 -14.64
C ALA A 88 4.48 7.83 -15.92
N GLY A 89 4.02 9.07 -16.16
CA GLY A 89 3.33 9.46 -17.37
C GLY A 89 4.23 9.44 -18.61
#